data_AF-A0A382JN95-F1
#
_entry.id   AF-A0A382JN95-F1
#
_cell.length_a   1.000
_cell.length_b   1.000
_cell.length_c   1.000
_cell.angle_alpha   90.00
_cell.angle_beta   90.00
_cell.angle_gamma   90.00
#
_symmetry.space_group_name_H-M   'P 1'
#
loop_
_entity.id
_entity.type
_entity.pdbx_description
1 polymer ?
#
loop_
_entity_poly.entity_id
_entity_poly.type
_entity_poly.pdbx_seq_one_letter_code
_entity_poly.pdbx_strand_id
1 'polypeptide(L)'
;MLDERSKTLRRLVIDMVEVGRRGHIGAAMSLIEIIRVLYDSFLQFRPEEPNWPERDRFILSKGHGCLALYAVLADKGFFDQSELIRFCMPD
;
A
#
# COMPACT_ATOMS: atom_id res chain seq x y z
N MET A 1 -19.10 6.72 2.77
CA MET A 1 -19.03 6.60 1.30
C MET A 1 -17.56 6.55 0.91
N LEU A 2 -17.12 5.66 0.01
CA LEU A 2 -15.72 5.63 -0.44
C LEU A 2 -15.45 6.85 -1.34
N ASP A 3 -14.44 7.65 -1.00
CA ASP A 3 -13.98 8.75 -1.85
C ASP A 3 -13.18 8.22 -3.05
N GLU A 4 -12.86 9.10 -4.00
CA GLU A 4 -12.14 8.72 -5.22
C GLU A 4 -10.72 8.21 -4.95
N ARG A 5 -10.05 8.68 -3.89
CA ARG A 5 -8.72 8.20 -3.52
C ARG A 5 -8.76 6.77 -3.00
N SER A 6 -9.74 6.44 -2.17
CA SER A 6 -9.99 5.06 -1.74
C SER A 6 -10.32 4.14 -2.91
N LYS A 7 -11.13 4.59 -3.88
CA LYS A 7 -11.39 3.81 -5.10
C LYS A 7 -10.12 3.59 -5.91
N THR A 8 -9.28 4.61 -6.04
CA THR A 8 -8.00 4.53 -6.75
C THR A 8 -7.06 3.52 -6.09
N LEU A 9 -6.86 3.62 -4.77
CA LEU A 9 -6.01 2.68 -4.02
C LEU A 9 -6.52 1.23 -4.14
N ARG A 10 -7.85 1.03 -4.07
CA ARG A 10 -8.46 -0.30 -4.29
C ARG A 10 -8.22 -0.81 -5.70
N ARG A 11 -8.24 0.06 -6.71
CA ARG A 11 -7.92 -0.31 -8.09
C ARG A 11 -6.48 -0.80 -8.23
N LEU A 12 -5.51 -0.12 -7.59
CA LEU A 12 -4.11 -0.57 -7.57
C LEU A 12 -3.95 -1.98 -6.99
N VAL A 13 -4.74 -2.33 -5.98
CA VAL A 13 -4.76 -3.70 -5.44
C VAL A 13 -5.25 -4.71 -6.47
N ILE A 14 -6.27 -4.37 -7.27
CA ILE A 14 -6.75 -5.25 -8.35
C ILE A 14 -5.68 -5.37 -9.44
N ASP A 15 -5.09 -4.26 -9.87
CA ASP A 15 -4.08 -4.23 -10.94
C ASP A 15 -2.85 -5.09 -10.56
N MET A 16 -2.37 -4.99 -9.31
CA MET A 16 -1.29 -5.86 -8.81
C MET A 16 -1.64 -7.35 -8.89
N VAL A 17 -2.86 -7.73 -8.49
CA VAL A 17 -3.28 -9.14 -8.53
C VAL A 17 -3.46 -9.63 -9.96
N GLU A 18 -3.93 -8.77 -10.86
CA GLU A 18 -4.06 -9.10 -12.27
C GLU A 18 -2.70 -9.43 -12.90
N VAL A 19 -1.68 -8.61 -12.63
CA VAL A 19 -0.34 -8.83 -13.19
C VAL A 19 0.36 -10.02 -12.51
N GLY A 20 0.38 -10.05 -11.18
CA GLY A 20 1.07 -11.11 -10.45
C GLY A 20 0.38 -12.47 -10.50
N ARG A 21 -0.90 -12.52 -10.87
CA ARG A 21 -1.78 -13.72 -10.84
C ARG A 21 -1.91 -14.38 -9.46
N ARG A 22 -1.54 -13.68 -8.38
CA ARG A 22 -1.60 -14.14 -6.99
C ARG A 22 -1.91 -12.97 -6.07
N GLY A 23 -2.33 -13.26 -4.83
CA GLY A 23 -2.55 -12.25 -3.79
C GLY A 23 -3.86 -12.44 -3.03
N HIS A 24 -3.95 -11.86 -1.84
CA HIS A 24 -5.13 -11.99 -0.97
C HIS A 24 -6.00 -10.71 -1.02
N ILE A 25 -6.82 -10.59 -2.07
CA ILE A 25 -7.65 -9.39 -2.33
C ILE A 25 -8.53 -9.04 -1.12
N GLY A 26 -9.28 -10.02 -0.59
CA GLY A 26 -10.21 -9.75 0.52
C GLY A 26 -9.49 -9.22 1.76
N ALA A 27 -8.29 -9.74 2.04
CA ALA A 27 -7.48 -9.23 3.13
C ALA A 27 -7.06 -7.78 2.88
N ALA A 28 -6.51 -7.45 1.71
CA ALA A 28 -6.10 -6.10 1.36
C ALA A 28 -7.29 -5.10 1.38
N MET A 29 -8.41 -5.46 0.76
CA MET A 29 -9.61 -4.63 0.70
C MET A 29 -10.21 -4.32 2.08
N SER A 30 -10.07 -5.25 3.04
CA SER A 30 -10.59 -5.07 4.40
C SER A 30 -9.86 -4.00 5.24
N LEU A 31 -8.67 -3.57 4.81
CA LEU A 31 -7.78 -2.75 5.64
C LEU A 31 -7.19 -1.52 4.92
N ILE A 32 -7.41 -1.36 3.61
CA ILE A 32 -6.77 -0.29 2.83
C ILE A 32 -7.14 1.12 3.31
N GLU A 33 -8.40 1.37 3.69
CA GLU A 33 -8.80 2.67 4.27
C GLU A 33 -8.20 2.89 5.65
N ILE A 34 -8.05 1.84 6.46
CA ILE A 34 -7.45 1.94 7.79
C ILE A 34 -5.98 2.34 7.65
N ILE A 35 -5.23 1.66 6.77
CA ILE A 35 -3.83 2.00 6.49
C ILE A 35 -3.72 3.41 5.93
N ARG A 36 -4.57 3.78 4.95
CA ARG A 36 -4.58 5.14 4.39
C ARG A 36 -4.74 6.19 5.48
N VAL A 37 -5.71 6.05 6.38
CA VAL A 37 -5.93 7.01 7.46
C VAL A 37 -4.72 7.12 8.39
N LEU A 38 -4.06 6.00 8.71
CA LEU A 38 -2.83 6.03 9.51
C LEU A 38 -1.73 6.86 8.83
N TYR A 39 -1.50 6.67 7.52
CA TYR A 39 -0.50 7.44 6.77
C TYR A 39 -0.95 8.86 6.38
N ASP A 40 -2.25 9.14 6.36
CA ASP A 40 -2.79 10.47 6.05
C ASP A 40 -2.76 11.40 7.28
N SER A 41 -3.03 10.86 8.47
CA SER A 41 -3.40 11.69 9.62
C SER A 41 -2.58 11.45 10.89
N PHE A 42 -1.88 10.32 11.02
CA PHE A 42 -1.31 9.92 12.31
C PHE A 42 0.20 9.68 12.28
N LEU A 43 0.69 8.92 11.30
CA LEU A 43 2.08 8.52 11.25
C LEU A 43 2.99 9.68 10.84
N GLN A 44 4.08 9.87 11.57
CA GLN A 44 5.21 10.71 11.17
C GLN A 44 6.19 9.89 10.34
N PHE A 45 6.38 10.29 9.08
CA PHE A 45 7.33 9.65 8.17
C PHE A 45 7.83 10.66 7.13
N ARG A 46 8.91 10.28 6.45
CA ARG A 46 9.46 10.96 5.27
C ARG A 46 9.66 9.90 4.18
N PRO A 47 8.88 9.93 3.09
CA PRO A 47 8.97 8.92 2.03
C PRO A 47 10.37 8.80 1.44
N GLU A 48 11.06 9.93 1.28
CA GLU A 48 12.41 10.03 0.71
C GLU A 48 13.51 9.63 1.69
N GLU A 49 13.20 9.56 2.99
CA GLU A 49 14.12 9.15 4.06
C GLU A 49 13.53 7.96 4.85
N PRO A 50 13.35 6.77 4.24
CA PRO A 50 12.70 5.62 4.89
C PRO A 50 13.47 5.09 6.13
N ASN A 51 14.75 5.46 6.24
CA ASN A 51 15.63 5.13 7.37
C ASN A 51 15.69 6.23 8.44
N TRP A 52 14.90 7.30 8.32
CA TRP A 52 14.81 8.38 9.30
C TRP A 52 14.58 7.81 10.72
N PRO A 53 15.50 7.99 11.69
CA PRO A 53 15.45 7.27 12.96
C PRO A 53 14.20 7.55 13.80
N GLU A 54 13.70 8.78 13.78
CA GLU A 54 12.57 9.25 14.59
C GLU A 54 11.20 9.00 13.95
N ARG A 55 11.14 8.37 12.78
CA ARG A 55 9.86 8.07 12.14
C ARG A 55 9.04 7.09 12.99
N ASP A 56 7.72 7.16 12.84
CA ASP A 56 6.84 6.11 13.35
C ASP A 56 7.07 4.78 12.60
N ARG A 57 6.86 3.67 13.31
CA ARG A 57 7.02 2.32 12.79
C ARG A 57 5.64 1.68 12.59
N PHE A 58 5.26 1.53 11.32
CA PHE A 58 4.10 0.74 10.95
C PHE A 58 4.52 -0.70 10.60
N ILE A 59 3.91 -1.70 11.25
CA ILE A 59 4.14 -3.12 11.00
C ILE A 59 2.81 -3.80 10.68
N LEU A 60 2.66 -4.32 9.46
CA LEU A 60 1.48 -5.07 9.06
C LEU A 60 1.61 -6.54 9.46
N SER A 61 1.20 -6.89 10.68
CA SER A 61 1.19 -8.28 11.16
C SER A 61 0.29 -9.20 10.31
N LYS A 62 -0.82 -8.66 9.77
CA LYS A 62 -1.67 -9.33 8.76
C LYS A 62 -0.98 -9.30 7.38
N GLY A 63 0.20 -9.91 7.29
CA GLY A 63 1.11 -9.76 6.14
C GLY A 63 0.54 -10.21 4.79
N HIS A 64 -0.42 -11.14 4.79
CA HIS A 64 -1.11 -11.54 3.57
C HIS A 64 -1.95 -10.40 2.94
N GLY A 65 -2.26 -9.33 3.69
CA GLY A 65 -2.86 -8.09 3.20
C GLY A 65 -1.87 -7.06 2.61
N CYS A 66 -0.63 -7.46 2.33
CA CYS A 66 0.47 -6.57 1.91
C CYS A 66 0.15 -5.66 0.71
N LEU A 67 -0.70 -6.10 -0.22
CA LEU A 67 -1.09 -5.30 -1.39
C LEU A 67 -1.67 -3.93 -1.00
N ALA A 68 -2.45 -3.86 0.08
CA ALA A 68 -2.98 -2.59 0.56
C ALA A 68 -1.87 -1.67 1.11
N LEU A 69 -0.88 -2.24 1.80
CA LEU A 69 0.28 -1.48 2.26
C LEU A 69 1.11 -0.99 1.07
N TYR A 70 1.38 -1.83 0.07
CA TYR A 70 2.13 -1.42 -1.13
C TYR A 70 1.43 -0.30 -1.89
N ALA A 71 0.10 -0.38 -2.07
CA ALA A 71 -0.68 0.67 -2.71
C ALA A 71 -0.56 2.01 -1.96
N VAL A 72 -0.65 2.00 -0.62
CA VAL A 72 -0.49 3.22 0.19
C VAL A 72 0.95 3.75 0.16
N LEU A 73 1.97 2.88 0.21
CA LEU A 73 3.36 3.32 0.15
C LEU A 73 3.70 3.98 -1.20
N ALA A 74 3.21 3.42 -2.30
CA ALA A 74 3.34 4.03 -3.63
C ALA A 74 2.61 5.40 -3.70
N ASP A 75 1.37 5.48 -3.23
CA ASP A 75 0.59 6.73 -3.15
C ASP A 75 1.23 7.77 -2.22
N LYS A 76 2.06 7.34 -1.27
CA LYS A 76 2.85 8.21 -0.40
C LYS A 76 4.24 8.55 -0.94
N GLY A 77 4.63 8.05 -2.11
CA GLY A 77 5.90 8.39 -2.74
C GLY A 77 7.12 7.67 -2.17
N PHE A 78 6.94 6.55 -1.46
CA PHE A 78 8.08 5.73 -1.01
C PHE A 78 8.81 5.07 -2.19
N PHE A 79 8.09 4.84 -3.29
CA PHE A 79 8.61 4.33 -4.55
C PHE A 79 7.63 4.69 -5.68
N ASP A 80 8.10 4.61 -6.93
CA ASP A 80 7.26 4.92 -8.09
C ASP A 80 6.11 3.92 -8.24
N GLN A 81 4.91 4.42 -8.57
CA GLN A 81 3.72 3.57 -8.70
C GLN A 81 3.89 2.48 -9.78
N SER A 82 4.74 2.68 -10.78
CA SER A 82 5.06 1.66 -11.80
C SER A 82 5.72 0.40 -11.22
N GLU A 83 6.31 0.46 -10.02
CA GLU A 83 6.82 -0.76 -9.38
C GLU A 83 5.70 -1.75 -9.02
N LEU A 84 4.45 -1.27 -8.86
CA LEU A 84 3.32 -2.13 -8.56
C LEU A 84 3.00 -3.12 -9.70
N ILE A 85 3.30 -2.78 -10.97
CA ILE A 85 3.11 -3.72 -12.09
C ILE A 85 4.18 -4.82 -12.12
N ARG A 86 5.20 -4.76 -11.28
CA ARG A 86 6.18 -5.84 -11.10
C ARG A 86 5.81 -6.79 -9.97
N PHE A 87 4.64 -6.63 -9.34
CA PHE A 87 4.24 -7.47 -8.23
C PHE A 87 4.31 -8.97 -8.57
N CYS A 88 5.13 -9.70 -7.81
CA CYS A 88 5.35 -11.14 -7.97
C CYS A 88 5.91 -11.58 -9.34
N MET A 89 6.46 -10.65 -10.12
CA MET A 89 7.16 -10.92 -11.37
C MET A 89 8.65 -11.20 -11.10
N PRO A 90 9.31 -12.05 -11.90
CA PRO A 90 10.76 -12.18 -11.85
C PRO A 90 11.42 -10.87 -12.29
N ASP A 91 12.61 -10.60 -11.75
CA ASP A 91 13.47 -9.49 -12.16
C ASP A 91 14.06 -9.69 -13.57
#